data_AF-A0A1F9YAB0-F1
#
_entry.id   AF-A0A1F9YAB0-F1
#
_cell.length_a   1.000
_cell.length_b   1.000
_cell.length_c   1.000
_cell.angle_alpha   90.00
_cell.angle_beta   90.00
_cell.angle_gamma   90.00
#
_symmetry.space_group_name_H-M   'P 1'
#
loop_
_entity.id
_entity.type
_entity.pdbx_description
1 polymer ?
#
loop_
_entity_poly.entity_id
_entity_poly.type
_entity_poly.pdbx_seq_one_letter_code
_entity_poly.pdbx_strand_id
1 'polypeptide(L)'
;MKNIIVVLLISLMSLAGCSKTAQGKRAYAKGDYKKAISLFEAALIKNGSNVTAGKYMALAHSGLRTDEAAALLQQGNQEEALALLDEAMGLDSANQDAQTLMKQTLQTVLNQISKEYLPSRAWDKAIAACNLISKYRPDDAQALLLKARAVYESEKGVANYKVILALQQAEKKAPKDPFVRMELDRVKGQTGKFAAIFAKYQDALIKKDFKTWKSIITPKFSADVDKIVQDFIKEDDPRLKNANDYFLELSGDPVKYNSPEGATVICIEPLSANRAFIHFIYKDYPKVLRMEAETIGNVLKLHKEEDSPIKKTDLY
;
A
#
# COMPACT_ATOMS: atom_id res chain seq x y z
N MET A 1 -33.34 -70.49 -7.39
CA MET A 1 -31.90 -70.23 -7.65
C MET A 1 -31.60 -69.27 -8.82
N LYS A 2 -32.47 -69.10 -9.83
CA LYS A 2 -32.21 -68.15 -10.93
C LYS A 2 -32.31 -66.64 -10.56
N ASN A 3 -33.09 -66.28 -9.54
CA ASN A 3 -33.29 -64.87 -9.17
C ASN A 3 -32.20 -64.29 -8.25
N ILE A 4 -31.41 -65.13 -7.57
CA ILE A 4 -30.31 -64.67 -6.70
C ILE A 4 -29.07 -64.29 -7.55
N ILE A 5 -28.87 -64.95 -8.69
CA ILE A 5 -27.74 -64.69 -9.59
C ILE A 5 -27.91 -63.33 -10.31
N VAL A 6 -29.14 -62.93 -10.65
CA VAL A 6 -29.42 -61.64 -11.31
C VAL A 6 -29.25 -60.46 -10.34
N VAL A 7 -29.64 -60.60 -9.07
CA VAL A 7 -29.45 -59.56 -8.06
C VAL A 7 -27.98 -59.40 -7.65
N LEU A 8 -27.20 -60.49 -7.65
CA LEU A 8 -25.75 -60.39 -7.45
C LEU A 8 -25.02 -59.76 -8.65
N LEU A 9 -25.44 -60.04 -9.89
CA LEU A 9 -24.86 -59.42 -11.09
C LEU A 9 -25.18 -57.91 -11.19
N ILE A 10 -26.39 -57.50 -10.81
CA ILE A 10 -26.77 -56.07 -10.77
C ILE A 10 -26.06 -55.34 -9.61
N SER A 11 -25.71 -56.04 -8.52
CA SER A 11 -24.95 -55.46 -7.40
C SER A 11 -23.43 -55.41 -7.62
N LEU A 12 -22.89 -56.22 -8.55
CA LEU A 12 -21.48 -56.15 -8.96
C LEU A 12 -21.24 -55.13 -10.09
N MET A 13 -22.26 -54.76 -10.87
CA MET A 13 -22.14 -53.73 -11.90
C MET A 13 -22.21 -52.29 -11.37
N SER A 14 -22.61 -52.08 -10.10
CA SER A 14 -22.53 -50.77 -9.44
C SER A 14 -21.14 -50.46 -8.85
N LEU A 15 -20.22 -51.44 -8.82
CA LEU A 15 -18.86 -51.30 -8.27
C LEU A 15 -17.79 -51.00 -9.33
N ALA A 16 -18.10 -51.03 -10.62
CA ALA A 16 -17.15 -50.74 -11.71
C ALA A 16 -17.20 -49.30 -12.25
N GLY A 17 -18.22 -48.52 -11.88
CA GLY A 17 -18.32 -47.10 -12.24
C GLY A 17 -17.52 -46.24 -11.27
N CYS A 18 -16.23 -46.02 -11.54
CA CYS A 18 -15.43 -45.06 -10.77
C CYS A 18 -16.16 -43.71 -10.78
N SER A 19 -16.60 -43.21 -9.61
CA SER A 19 -17.44 -42.01 -9.53
C SER A 19 -16.77 -40.82 -10.22
N LYS A 20 -17.54 -39.87 -10.77
CA LYS A 20 -16.99 -38.67 -11.44
C LYS A 20 -15.99 -37.93 -10.53
N THR A 21 -16.27 -37.88 -9.23
CA THR A 21 -15.34 -37.36 -8.21
C THR A 21 -14.02 -38.15 -8.16
N ALA A 22 -14.06 -39.49 -8.19
CA ALA A 22 -12.84 -40.30 -8.19
C ALA A 22 -12.04 -40.16 -9.50
N GLN A 23 -12.71 -40.06 -10.64
CA GLN A 23 -12.07 -39.76 -11.92
C GLN A 23 -11.42 -38.37 -11.91
N GLY A 24 -12.11 -37.36 -11.36
CA GLY A 24 -11.60 -36.00 -11.21
C GLY A 24 -10.33 -35.95 -10.35
N LYS A 25 -10.31 -36.68 -9.22
CA LYS A 25 -9.11 -36.80 -8.38
C LYS A 25 -7.92 -37.41 -9.12
N ARG A 26 -8.17 -38.42 -9.97
CA ARG A 26 -7.11 -39.03 -10.80
C ARG A 26 -6.61 -38.09 -11.88
N ALA A 27 -7.48 -37.29 -12.50
CA ALA A 27 -7.08 -36.27 -13.46
C ALA A 27 -6.26 -35.17 -12.78
N TYR A 28 -6.72 -34.68 -11.62
CA TYR A 28 -6.00 -33.72 -10.79
C TYR A 28 -4.60 -34.22 -10.42
N ALA A 29 -4.47 -35.45 -9.94
CA ALA A 29 -3.17 -36.04 -9.57
C ALA A 29 -2.21 -36.20 -10.76
N LYS A 30 -2.71 -36.13 -12.00
CA LYS A 30 -1.90 -36.17 -13.23
C LYS A 30 -1.57 -34.77 -13.77
N GLY A 31 -2.02 -33.70 -13.13
CA GLY A 31 -1.91 -32.33 -13.63
C GLY A 31 -2.88 -31.99 -14.77
N ASP A 32 -3.85 -32.86 -15.09
CA ASP A 32 -4.88 -32.56 -16.09
C ASP A 32 -6.02 -31.77 -15.43
N TYR A 33 -5.71 -30.52 -15.07
CA TYR A 33 -6.58 -29.67 -14.28
C TYR A 33 -7.89 -29.33 -15.01
N LYS A 34 -7.85 -29.06 -16.33
CA LYS A 34 -9.06 -28.79 -17.14
C LYS A 34 -10.03 -29.97 -17.11
N LYS A 35 -9.52 -31.19 -17.29
CA LYS A 35 -10.36 -32.40 -17.19
C LYS A 35 -10.84 -32.63 -15.77
N ALA A 36 -10.00 -32.40 -14.77
CA ALA A 36 -10.38 -32.54 -13.37
C ALA A 36 -11.56 -31.62 -13.01
N ILE A 37 -11.49 -30.34 -13.38
CA ILE A 37 -12.55 -29.34 -13.19
C ILE A 37 -13.86 -29.83 -13.82
N SER A 38 -13.85 -30.18 -15.10
CA SER A 38 -15.05 -30.68 -15.80
C SER A 38 -15.69 -31.91 -15.12
N LEU A 39 -14.86 -32.82 -14.58
CA LEU A 39 -15.34 -33.98 -13.84
C LEU A 39 -15.93 -33.63 -12.47
N PHE A 40 -15.40 -32.61 -11.79
CA PHE A 40 -15.96 -32.13 -10.52
C PHE A 40 -17.25 -31.33 -10.72
N GLU A 41 -17.33 -30.48 -11.74
CA GLU A 41 -18.56 -29.79 -12.14
C GLU A 41 -19.68 -30.79 -12.42
N ALA A 42 -19.41 -31.82 -13.22
CA ALA A 42 -20.38 -32.88 -13.49
C ALA A 42 -20.83 -33.62 -12.21
N ALA A 43 -19.93 -33.77 -11.22
CA ALA A 43 -20.27 -34.36 -9.93
C ALA A 43 -21.16 -33.44 -9.07
N LEU A 44 -20.94 -32.12 -9.14
CA LEU A 44 -21.73 -31.11 -8.43
C LEU A 44 -23.11 -30.91 -9.07
N ILE A 45 -23.23 -30.99 -10.39
CA ILE A 45 -24.53 -30.98 -11.09
C ILE A 45 -25.41 -32.15 -10.60
N LYS A 46 -24.81 -33.34 -10.44
CA LYS A 46 -25.53 -34.52 -9.94
C LYS A 46 -25.84 -34.43 -8.44
N ASN A 47 -24.95 -33.83 -7.66
CA ASN A 47 -25.12 -33.63 -6.23
C ASN A 47 -24.45 -32.32 -5.78
N GLY A 48 -25.26 -31.26 -5.66
CA GLY A 48 -24.78 -29.92 -5.33
C GLY A 48 -24.10 -29.81 -3.96
N SER A 49 -24.35 -30.76 -3.04
CA SER A 49 -23.72 -30.79 -1.72
C SER A 49 -22.46 -31.66 -1.66
N ASN A 50 -21.88 -32.05 -2.82
CA ASN A 50 -20.66 -32.84 -2.86
C ASN A 50 -19.43 -32.02 -2.45
N VAL A 51 -19.19 -31.94 -1.14
CA VAL A 51 -18.09 -31.21 -0.51
C VAL A 51 -16.73 -31.62 -1.10
N THR A 52 -16.54 -32.91 -1.40
CA THR A 52 -15.28 -33.39 -1.99
C THR A 52 -15.06 -32.83 -3.39
N ALA A 53 -16.09 -32.81 -4.24
CA ALA A 53 -15.99 -32.22 -5.57
C ALA A 53 -15.72 -30.72 -5.49
N GLY A 54 -16.43 -29.98 -4.62
CA GLY A 54 -16.19 -28.56 -4.41
C GLY A 54 -14.76 -28.24 -3.96
N LYS A 55 -14.24 -28.97 -2.96
CA LYS A 55 -12.86 -28.81 -2.49
C LYS A 55 -11.84 -29.06 -3.60
N TYR A 56 -11.93 -30.21 -4.28
CA TYR A 56 -10.93 -30.55 -5.30
C TYR A 56 -11.07 -29.71 -6.58
N MET A 57 -12.24 -29.13 -6.86
CA MET A 57 -12.42 -28.19 -7.94
C MET A 57 -11.63 -26.90 -7.68
N ALA A 58 -11.66 -26.35 -6.47
CA ALA A 58 -10.83 -25.21 -6.10
C ALA A 58 -9.33 -25.52 -6.25
N LEU A 59 -8.88 -26.70 -5.77
CA LEU A 59 -7.50 -27.15 -5.96
C LEU A 59 -7.12 -27.28 -7.44
N ALA A 60 -8.01 -27.81 -8.27
CA ALA A 60 -7.77 -27.96 -9.70
C ALA A 60 -7.73 -26.59 -10.41
N HIS A 61 -8.58 -25.63 -10.04
CA HIS A 61 -8.47 -24.25 -10.52
C HIS A 61 -7.15 -23.61 -10.09
N SER A 62 -6.72 -23.81 -8.84
CA SER A 62 -5.42 -23.32 -8.37
C SER A 62 -4.27 -23.85 -9.23
N GLY A 63 -4.22 -25.15 -9.49
CA GLY A 63 -3.21 -25.76 -10.38
C GLY A 63 -3.27 -25.22 -11.80
N LEU A 64 -4.47 -25.07 -12.38
CA LEU A 64 -4.65 -24.50 -13.72
C LEU A 64 -4.13 -23.06 -13.81
N ARG A 65 -4.40 -22.24 -12.79
CA ARG A 65 -3.90 -20.86 -12.72
C ARG A 65 -2.38 -20.81 -12.64
N THR A 66 -1.75 -21.74 -11.90
CA THR A 66 -0.29 -21.87 -11.87
C THR A 66 0.27 -22.22 -13.26
N ASP A 67 -0.34 -23.14 -14.00
CA ASP A 67 0.09 -23.52 -15.35
C ASP A 67 -0.06 -22.35 -16.35
N GLU A 68 -1.18 -21.63 -16.29
CA GLU A 68 -1.43 -20.45 -17.11
C GLU A 68 -0.41 -19.34 -16.82
N ALA A 69 -0.09 -19.10 -15.54
CA ALA A 69 0.94 -18.17 -15.14
C ALA A 69 2.32 -18.56 -15.68
N ALA A 70 2.69 -19.84 -15.60
CA ALA A 70 3.96 -20.34 -16.14
C ALA A 70 4.08 -20.09 -17.65
N ALA A 71 2.99 -20.28 -18.41
CA ALA A 71 2.96 -19.98 -19.84
C ALA A 71 3.12 -18.48 -20.14
N LEU A 72 2.48 -17.61 -19.36
CA LEU A 72 2.63 -16.15 -19.49
C LEU A 72 4.06 -15.69 -19.20
N LEU A 73 4.73 -16.29 -18.22
CA LEU A 73 6.13 -15.98 -17.90
C LEU A 73 7.08 -16.31 -19.06
N GLN A 74 6.82 -17.40 -19.80
CA GLN A 74 7.59 -17.72 -21.02
C GLN A 74 7.41 -16.68 -22.12
N GLN A 75 6.30 -15.95 -22.11
CA GLN A 75 6.00 -14.86 -23.04
C GLN A 75 6.48 -13.49 -22.53
N GLY A 76 7.08 -13.45 -21.33
CA GLY A 76 7.54 -12.21 -20.70
C GLY A 76 6.44 -11.39 -20.01
N ASN A 77 5.21 -11.90 -19.92
CA ASN A 77 4.08 -11.19 -19.31
C ASN A 77 4.03 -11.43 -17.79
N GLN A 78 4.94 -10.75 -17.08
CA GLN A 78 5.16 -10.96 -15.65
C GLN A 78 4.00 -10.46 -14.78
N GLU A 79 3.39 -9.31 -15.08
CA GLU A 79 2.33 -8.72 -14.26
C GLU A 79 1.08 -9.60 -14.24
N GLU A 80 0.63 -10.05 -15.40
CA GLU A 80 -0.54 -10.93 -15.51
C GLU A 80 -0.25 -12.31 -14.90
N ALA A 81 0.96 -12.83 -15.07
CA ALA A 81 1.37 -14.07 -14.41
C ALA A 81 1.32 -13.95 -12.87
N LEU A 82 1.80 -12.85 -12.28
CA LEU A 82 1.72 -12.62 -10.84
C LEU A 82 0.27 -12.53 -10.35
N ALA A 83 -0.64 -11.93 -11.15
CA ALA A 83 -2.07 -11.90 -10.82
C ALA A 83 -2.69 -13.31 -10.78
N LEU A 84 -2.39 -14.17 -11.77
CA LEU A 84 -2.88 -15.56 -11.75
C LEU A 84 -2.27 -16.38 -10.60
N LEU A 85 -1.02 -16.12 -10.22
CA LEU A 85 -0.41 -16.79 -9.07
C LEU A 85 -1.05 -16.35 -7.74
N ASP A 86 -1.44 -15.09 -7.62
CA ASP A 86 -2.21 -14.60 -6.48
C ASP A 86 -3.60 -15.24 -6.41
N GLU A 87 -4.31 -15.33 -7.54
CA GLU A 87 -5.57 -16.09 -7.65
C GLU A 87 -5.38 -17.56 -7.23
N ALA A 88 -4.31 -18.20 -7.71
CA ALA A 88 -4.00 -19.59 -7.39
C ALA A 88 -3.82 -19.80 -5.87
N MET A 89 -3.09 -18.90 -5.21
CA MET A 89 -2.89 -18.94 -3.75
C MET A 89 -4.14 -18.57 -2.96
N GLY A 90 -5.02 -17.73 -3.51
CA GLY A 90 -6.35 -17.46 -2.94
C GLY A 90 -7.27 -18.68 -2.97
N LEU A 91 -7.15 -19.52 -4.02
CA LEU A 91 -7.90 -20.77 -4.16
C LEU A 91 -7.30 -21.93 -3.34
N ASP A 92 -5.98 -22.00 -3.24
CA ASP A 92 -5.24 -22.97 -2.43
C ASP A 92 -3.99 -22.32 -1.83
N SER A 93 -4.11 -21.90 -0.56
CA SER A 93 -3.00 -21.30 0.17
C SER A 93 -1.83 -22.26 0.41
N ALA A 94 -2.00 -23.56 0.18
CA ALA A 94 -0.95 -24.57 0.31
C ALA A 94 -0.26 -24.92 -1.03
N ASN A 95 -0.65 -24.29 -2.14
CA ASN A 95 -0.05 -24.52 -3.45
C ASN A 95 1.42 -24.04 -3.48
N GLN A 96 2.34 -24.97 -3.22
CA GLN A 96 3.78 -24.74 -3.17
C GLN A 96 4.36 -24.29 -4.52
N ASP A 97 3.81 -24.79 -5.62
CA ASP A 97 4.28 -24.45 -6.97
C ASP A 97 3.96 -23.00 -7.30
N ALA A 98 2.73 -22.55 -6.99
CA ALA A 98 2.34 -21.14 -7.13
C ALA A 98 3.22 -20.21 -6.27
N GLN A 99 3.43 -20.55 -5.00
CA GLN A 99 4.27 -19.77 -4.09
C GLN A 99 5.72 -19.68 -4.58
N THR A 100 6.28 -20.80 -5.05
CA THR A 100 7.64 -20.87 -5.57
C THR A 100 7.78 -20.03 -6.83
N LEU A 101 6.84 -20.17 -7.77
CA LEU A 101 6.86 -19.43 -9.03
C LEU A 101 6.68 -17.92 -8.81
N MET A 102 5.78 -17.52 -7.90
CA MET A 102 5.60 -16.12 -7.47
C MET A 102 6.92 -15.56 -6.92
N LYS A 103 7.58 -16.29 -6.01
CA LYS A 103 8.86 -15.87 -5.43
C LYS A 103 9.96 -15.73 -6.48
N GLN A 104 10.09 -16.68 -7.40
CA GLN A 104 11.09 -16.64 -8.47
C GLN A 104 10.83 -15.48 -9.45
N THR A 105 9.56 -15.24 -9.78
CA THR A 105 9.17 -14.14 -10.66
C THR A 105 9.50 -12.79 -10.02
N LEU A 106 9.10 -12.55 -8.77
CA LEU A 106 9.44 -11.32 -8.06
C LEU A 106 10.96 -11.11 -7.94
N GLN A 107 11.74 -12.18 -7.73
CA GLN A 107 13.20 -12.11 -7.73
C GLN A 107 13.77 -11.75 -9.11
N THR A 108 13.14 -12.23 -10.18
CA THR A 108 13.52 -11.88 -11.55
C THR A 108 13.27 -10.40 -11.83
N VAL A 109 12.12 -9.87 -11.39
CA VAL A 109 11.80 -8.43 -11.48
C VAL A 109 12.82 -7.59 -10.70
N LEU A 110 13.16 -7.99 -9.47
CA LEU A 110 14.23 -7.34 -8.68
C LEU A 110 15.58 -7.30 -9.40
N ASN A 111 15.94 -8.41 -10.06
CA ASN A 111 17.17 -8.52 -10.82
C ASN A 111 17.15 -7.61 -12.07
N GLN A 112 16.02 -7.52 -12.78
CA GLN A 112 15.85 -6.62 -13.92
C GLN A 112 15.99 -5.16 -13.51
N ILE A 113 15.38 -4.75 -12.38
CA ILE A 113 15.54 -3.39 -11.86
C ILE A 113 17.04 -3.07 -11.64
N SER A 114 17.75 -3.95 -10.95
CA SER A 114 19.13 -3.70 -10.52
C SER A 114 20.14 -3.80 -11.67
N LYS A 115 19.94 -4.72 -12.63
CA LYS A 115 20.91 -5.01 -13.69
C LYS A 115 20.62 -4.30 -15.00
N GLU A 116 19.39 -3.89 -15.24
CA GLU A 116 18.97 -3.30 -16.51
C GLU A 116 18.40 -1.90 -16.32
N TYR A 117 17.32 -1.75 -15.54
CA TYR A 117 16.59 -0.48 -15.51
C TYR A 117 17.36 0.65 -14.82
N LEU A 118 17.99 0.38 -13.66
CA LEU A 118 18.79 1.41 -12.99
C LEU A 118 20.05 1.79 -13.80
N PRO A 119 20.88 0.85 -14.31
CA PRO A 119 22.07 1.20 -15.10
C PRO A 119 21.74 1.94 -16.40
N SER A 120 20.64 1.56 -17.07
CA SER A 120 20.17 2.22 -18.29
C SER A 120 19.42 3.53 -18.05
N ARG A 121 19.26 3.95 -16.78
CA ARG A 121 18.51 5.15 -16.37
C ARG A 121 17.04 5.12 -16.79
N ALA A 122 16.47 3.93 -16.95
CA ALA A 122 15.05 3.73 -17.23
C ALA A 122 14.23 3.84 -15.93
N TRP A 123 14.24 5.03 -15.32
CA TRP A 123 13.69 5.25 -13.98
C TRP A 123 12.21 4.92 -13.86
N ASP A 124 11.40 5.31 -14.85
CA ASP A 124 9.95 5.02 -14.85
C ASP A 124 9.69 3.51 -14.84
N LYS A 125 10.47 2.74 -15.60
CA LYS A 125 10.39 1.28 -15.61
C LYS A 125 10.82 0.67 -14.28
N ALA A 126 11.89 1.19 -13.68
CA ALA A 126 12.34 0.78 -12.35
C ALA A 126 11.27 1.03 -11.28
N ILE A 127 10.65 2.22 -11.29
CA ILE A 127 9.58 2.60 -10.35
C ILE A 127 8.36 1.70 -10.55
N ALA A 128 7.92 1.48 -11.79
CA ALA A 128 6.80 0.60 -12.10
C ALA A 128 7.05 -0.84 -11.62
N ALA A 129 8.23 -1.38 -11.89
CA ALA A 129 8.63 -2.71 -11.44
C ALA A 129 8.72 -2.82 -9.90
N CYS A 130 9.22 -1.79 -9.22
CA CYS A 130 9.19 -1.72 -7.75
C CYS A 130 7.75 -1.71 -7.22
N ASN A 131 6.84 -0.94 -7.83
CA ASN A 131 5.43 -0.90 -7.44
C ASN A 131 4.74 -2.26 -7.63
N LEU A 132 5.07 -2.97 -8.71
CA LEU A 132 4.60 -4.33 -8.94
C LEU A 132 5.05 -5.28 -7.82
N ILE A 133 6.31 -5.19 -7.37
CA ILE A 133 6.78 -5.97 -6.23
C ILE A 133 6.04 -5.58 -4.95
N SER A 134 5.89 -4.27 -4.67
CA SER A 134 5.21 -3.77 -3.47
C SER A 134 3.75 -4.23 -3.38
N LYS A 135 3.06 -4.47 -4.49
CA LYS A 135 1.70 -5.04 -4.50
C LYS A 135 1.63 -6.39 -3.79
N TYR A 136 2.65 -7.24 -3.94
CA TYR A 136 2.69 -8.60 -3.38
C TYR A 136 3.61 -8.73 -2.17
N ARG A 137 4.57 -7.82 -2.02
CA ARG A 137 5.54 -7.75 -0.92
C ARG A 137 5.78 -6.28 -0.54
N PRO A 138 4.81 -5.63 0.14
CA PRO A 138 4.91 -4.21 0.48
C PRO A 138 6.13 -3.90 1.37
N ASP A 139 6.58 -4.89 2.13
CA ASP A 139 7.69 -4.78 3.06
C ASP A 139 9.06 -5.25 2.50
N ASP A 140 9.16 -5.52 1.20
CA ASP A 140 10.42 -5.94 0.59
C ASP A 140 11.47 -4.82 0.64
N ALA A 141 12.43 -4.96 1.56
CA ALA A 141 13.43 -3.93 1.84
C ALA A 141 14.27 -3.58 0.59
N GLN A 142 14.57 -4.56 -0.26
CA GLN A 142 15.36 -4.34 -1.46
C GLN A 142 14.55 -3.55 -2.50
N ALA A 143 13.30 -3.93 -2.73
CA ALA A 143 12.41 -3.21 -3.65
C ALA A 143 12.21 -1.75 -3.22
N LEU A 144 12.01 -1.50 -1.92
CA LEU A 144 11.86 -0.14 -1.36
C LEU A 144 13.13 0.70 -1.54
N LEU A 145 14.31 0.11 -1.30
CA LEU A 145 15.59 0.79 -1.54
C LEU A 145 15.81 1.15 -3.01
N LEU A 146 15.53 0.21 -3.92
CA LEU A 146 15.64 0.44 -5.36
C LEU A 146 14.64 1.49 -5.84
N LYS A 147 13.41 1.48 -5.29
CA LYS A 147 12.39 2.50 -5.54
C LYS A 147 12.85 3.88 -5.10
N ALA A 148 13.38 4.00 -3.88
CA ALA A 148 13.89 5.27 -3.37
C ALA A 148 15.00 5.85 -4.28
N ARG A 149 15.92 5.02 -4.75
CA ARG A 149 16.97 5.41 -5.71
C ARG A 149 16.38 5.83 -7.06
N ALA A 150 15.49 5.03 -7.63
CA ALA A 150 14.87 5.33 -8.92
C ALA A 150 14.06 6.64 -8.88
N VAL A 151 13.26 6.84 -7.83
CA VAL A 151 12.48 8.08 -7.63
C VAL A 151 13.41 9.27 -7.46
N TYR A 152 14.44 9.15 -6.62
CA TYR A 152 15.45 10.19 -6.44
C TYR A 152 16.08 10.65 -7.76
N GLU A 153 16.54 9.70 -8.57
CA GLU A 153 17.18 9.99 -9.86
C GLU A 153 16.19 10.54 -10.89
N SER A 154 14.94 10.04 -10.93
CA SER A 154 13.89 10.55 -11.81
C SER A 154 13.55 12.02 -11.53
N GLU A 155 13.59 12.39 -10.25
CA GLU A 155 13.34 13.76 -9.78
C GLU A 155 14.64 14.58 -9.71
N LYS A 156 15.74 14.08 -10.30
CA LYS A 156 17.06 14.76 -10.40
C LYS A 156 17.61 15.20 -9.04
N GLY A 157 17.36 14.42 -8.00
CA GLY A 157 17.80 14.69 -6.63
C GLY A 157 17.05 15.82 -5.91
N VAL A 158 16.01 16.38 -6.52
CA VAL A 158 15.16 17.40 -5.88
C VAL A 158 14.39 16.75 -4.73
N ALA A 159 14.48 17.35 -3.55
CA ALA A 159 13.84 16.86 -2.34
C ALA A 159 12.34 17.21 -2.30
N ASN A 160 11.56 16.67 -3.23
CA ASN A 160 10.10 16.79 -3.22
C ASN A 160 9.44 15.65 -2.42
N TYR A 161 8.13 15.75 -2.20
CA TYR A 161 7.39 14.76 -1.42
C TYR A 161 7.58 13.32 -1.91
N LYS A 162 7.68 13.07 -3.22
CA LYS A 162 7.82 11.70 -3.75
C LYS A 162 9.15 11.08 -3.31
N VAL A 163 10.23 11.85 -3.43
CA VAL A 163 11.57 11.44 -3.01
C VAL A 163 11.60 11.19 -1.51
N ILE A 164 11.07 12.11 -0.72
CA ILE A 164 11.09 12.02 0.74
C ILE A 164 10.28 10.82 1.24
N LEU A 165 9.07 10.61 0.72
CA LEU A 165 8.25 9.47 1.10
C LEU A 165 8.92 8.14 0.74
N ALA A 166 9.51 8.03 -0.46
CA ALA A 166 10.20 6.82 -0.87
C ALA A 166 11.42 6.54 0.01
N LEU A 167 12.20 7.56 0.37
CA LEU A 167 13.32 7.46 1.30
C LEU A 167 12.87 7.05 2.71
N GLN A 168 11.79 7.63 3.24
CA GLN A 168 11.24 7.28 4.55
C GLN A 168 10.72 5.83 4.59
N GLN A 169 10.04 5.38 3.53
CA GLN A 169 9.60 3.99 3.39
C GLN A 169 10.81 3.04 3.39
N ALA A 170 11.87 3.39 2.64
CA ALA A 170 13.10 2.62 2.64
C ALA A 170 13.82 2.64 4.00
N GLU A 171 13.88 3.79 4.70
CA GLU A 171 14.49 3.94 6.02
C GLU A 171 13.84 3.01 7.06
N LYS A 172 12.51 2.86 7.04
CA LYS A 172 11.80 1.94 7.95
C LYS A 172 12.27 0.50 7.84
N LYS A 173 12.69 0.05 6.65
CA LYS A 173 13.10 -1.35 6.39
C LYS A 173 14.62 -1.52 6.33
N ALA A 174 15.35 -0.47 5.97
CA ALA A 174 16.80 -0.47 5.83
C ALA A 174 17.43 0.81 6.44
N PRO A 175 17.30 1.03 7.77
CA PRO A 175 17.69 2.29 8.43
C PRO A 175 19.20 2.58 8.40
N LYS A 176 20.01 1.57 8.05
CA LYS A 176 21.47 1.69 7.97
C LYS A 176 21.98 1.83 6.53
N ASP A 177 21.10 1.86 5.53
CA ASP A 177 21.53 2.07 4.14
C ASP A 177 22.20 3.45 4.00
N PRO A 178 23.46 3.53 3.52
CA PRO A 178 24.20 4.78 3.45
C PRO A 178 23.55 5.84 2.57
N PHE A 179 22.94 5.43 1.46
CA PHE A 179 22.29 6.36 0.53
C PHE A 179 21.03 6.96 1.17
N VAL A 180 20.16 6.11 1.74
CA VAL A 180 18.92 6.57 2.38
C VAL A 180 19.24 7.54 3.52
N ARG A 181 20.19 7.17 4.38
CA ARG A 181 20.59 8.02 5.51
C ARG A 181 21.17 9.35 5.05
N MET A 182 22.12 9.33 4.11
CA MET A 182 22.76 10.54 3.59
C MET A 182 21.73 11.49 2.97
N GLU A 183 20.80 10.98 2.16
CA GLU A 183 19.80 11.82 1.51
C GLU A 183 18.76 12.35 2.49
N LEU A 184 18.28 11.55 3.46
CA LEU A 184 17.37 12.06 4.49
C LEU A 184 18.05 13.10 5.38
N ASP A 185 19.33 12.91 5.73
CA ASP A 185 20.09 13.91 6.48
C ASP A 185 20.29 15.20 5.66
N ARG A 186 20.48 15.09 4.34
CA ARG A 186 20.49 16.26 3.44
C ARG A 186 19.16 16.99 3.44
N VAL A 187 18.03 16.28 3.31
CA VAL A 187 16.68 16.88 3.37
C VAL A 187 16.45 17.58 4.72
N LYS A 188 16.82 16.93 5.82
CA LYS A 188 16.78 17.53 7.17
C LYS A 188 17.66 18.78 7.26
N GLY A 189 18.84 18.77 6.66
CA GLY A 189 19.73 19.94 6.58
C GLY A 189 19.12 21.10 5.81
N GLN A 190 18.42 20.83 4.70
CA GLN A 190 17.73 21.84 3.90
C GLN A 190 16.58 22.53 4.65
N THR A 191 15.99 21.85 5.62
CA THR A 191 14.93 22.41 6.48
C THR A 191 15.49 23.05 7.76
N GLY A 192 16.81 23.13 7.98
CA GLY A 192 17.47 23.45 9.25
C GLY A 192 16.70 24.33 10.27
N LYS A 193 16.47 25.61 9.96
CA LYS A 193 15.74 26.54 10.84
C LYS A 193 14.24 26.23 10.90
N PHE A 194 13.66 25.85 9.78
CA PHE A 194 12.27 25.43 9.67
C PHE A 194 11.95 24.22 10.57
N ALA A 195 12.74 23.15 10.48
CA ALA A 195 12.53 21.91 11.24
C ALA A 195 12.57 22.15 12.75
N ALA A 196 13.48 22.99 13.24
CA ALA A 196 13.57 23.32 14.66
C ALA A 196 12.35 24.12 15.16
N ILE A 197 11.86 25.08 14.38
CA ILE A 197 10.68 25.88 14.74
C ILE A 197 9.41 25.04 14.62
N PHE A 198 9.32 24.21 13.58
CA PHE A 198 8.18 23.32 13.37
C PHE A 198 8.10 22.21 14.43
N ALA A 199 9.23 21.68 14.91
CA ALA A 199 9.23 20.75 16.03
C ALA A 199 8.65 21.38 17.32
N LYS A 200 8.95 22.66 17.59
CA LYS A 200 8.33 23.39 18.71
C LYS A 200 6.83 23.61 18.50
N TYR A 201 6.41 23.89 17.26
CA TYR A 201 5.00 24.00 16.89
C TYR A 201 4.25 22.67 17.15
N GLN A 202 4.81 21.54 16.71
CA GLN A 202 4.24 20.22 16.95
C GLN A 202 4.19 19.85 18.44
N ASP A 203 5.27 20.12 19.17
CA ASP A 203 5.35 19.88 20.62
C ASP A 203 4.28 20.69 21.38
N ALA A 204 4.05 21.94 20.98
CA ALA A 204 2.99 22.78 21.54
C ALA A 204 1.58 22.22 21.27
N LEU A 205 1.32 21.70 20.07
CA LEU A 205 0.05 21.02 19.75
C LEU A 205 -0.14 19.77 20.61
N ILE A 206 0.88 18.90 20.69
CA ILE A 206 0.83 17.65 21.47
C ILE A 206 0.58 17.93 22.95
N LYS A 207 1.26 18.94 23.50
CA LYS A 207 1.13 19.36 24.91
C LYS A 207 -0.10 20.22 25.18
N LYS A 208 -0.88 20.57 24.15
CA LYS A 208 -2.02 21.49 24.23
C LYS A 208 -1.64 22.84 24.85
N ASP A 209 -0.41 23.30 24.60
CA ASP A 209 0.11 24.57 25.12
C ASP A 209 -0.18 25.71 24.13
N PHE A 210 -1.40 26.27 24.25
CA PHE A 210 -1.85 27.37 23.41
C PHE A 210 -0.95 28.61 23.50
N LYS A 211 -0.36 28.89 24.68
CA LYS A 211 0.49 30.06 24.89
C LYS A 211 1.78 29.93 24.08
N THR A 212 2.42 28.77 24.16
CA THR A 212 3.62 28.46 23.38
C THR A 212 3.30 28.43 21.89
N TRP A 213 2.22 27.78 21.48
CA TRP A 213 1.77 27.76 20.09
C TRP A 213 1.56 29.17 19.53
N LYS A 214 0.82 30.02 20.26
CA LYS A 214 0.56 31.42 19.89
C LYS A 214 1.85 32.24 19.78
N SER A 215 2.85 31.96 20.61
CA SER A 215 4.16 32.65 20.56
C SER A 215 5.03 32.23 19.37
N ILE A 216 4.79 31.03 18.82
CA ILE A 216 5.57 30.46 17.72
C ILE A 216 4.97 30.90 16.38
N ILE A 217 3.72 31.34 16.32
CA ILE A 217 3.10 31.85 15.09
C ILE A 217 3.24 33.37 14.96
N THR A 218 3.29 33.90 13.72
CA THR A 218 3.52 35.36 13.55
C THR A 218 2.38 36.16 14.15
N PRO A 219 2.61 37.33 14.79
CA PRO A 219 1.52 38.18 15.29
C PRO A 219 0.52 38.54 14.19
N LYS A 220 1.02 38.73 12.96
CA LYS A 220 0.20 38.88 11.76
C LYS A 220 -0.59 37.62 11.42
N PHE A 221 -0.01 36.43 11.52
CA PHE A 221 -0.74 35.17 11.40
C PHE A 221 -1.73 34.95 12.53
N SER A 222 -1.48 35.37 13.77
CA SER A 222 -2.49 35.33 14.84
C SER A 222 -3.68 36.23 14.51
N ALA A 223 -3.43 37.42 13.96
CA ALA A 223 -4.49 38.33 13.52
C ALA A 223 -5.21 37.82 12.25
N ASP A 224 -4.47 37.23 11.30
CA ASP A 224 -5.02 36.60 10.10
C ASP A 224 -5.76 35.31 10.45
N VAL A 225 -5.35 34.52 11.45
CA VAL A 225 -6.09 33.35 11.97
C VAL A 225 -7.33 33.82 12.72
N ASP A 226 -7.25 34.86 13.55
CA ASP A 226 -8.45 35.41 14.17
C ASP A 226 -9.42 35.91 13.09
N LYS A 227 -8.93 36.55 12.02
CA LYS A 227 -9.74 36.98 10.88
C LYS A 227 -10.26 35.82 10.02
N ILE A 228 -9.43 34.82 9.71
CA ILE A 228 -9.78 33.60 8.96
C ILE A 228 -10.78 32.80 9.75
N VAL A 229 -10.59 32.60 11.06
CA VAL A 229 -11.59 31.98 11.94
C VAL A 229 -12.89 32.78 11.89
N GLN A 230 -12.85 34.12 11.97
CA GLN A 230 -14.05 34.96 11.84
C GLN A 230 -14.73 34.90 10.45
N ASP A 231 -13.95 34.75 9.37
CA ASP A 231 -14.44 34.64 8.00
C ASP A 231 -14.96 33.21 7.70
N PHE A 232 -14.32 32.17 8.24
CA PHE A 232 -14.71 30.75 8.15
C PHE A 232 -15.94 30.42 9.00
N ILE A 233 -16.10 31.11 10.14
CA ILE A 233 -17.29 31.08 11.01
C ILE A 233 -18.58 31.50 10.28
N LYS A 234 -18.46 32.29 9.20
CA LYS A 234 -19.64 32.76 8.47
C LYS A 234 -20.20 31.77 7.46
N GLU A 235 -19.43 30.76 7.04
CA GLU A 235 -19.86 29.87 5.94
C GLU A 235 -19.87 28.36 6.28
N ASP A 236 -18.95 27.82 7.11
CA ASP A 236 -18.76 26.35 7.17
C ASP A 236 -18.80 25.66 8.56
N ASP A 237 -18.41 26.28 9.69
CA ASP A 237 -18.55 25.67 11.03
C ASP A 237 -18.74 26.70 12.18
N PRO A 238 -19.95 26.82 12.76
CA PRO A 238 -20.27 27.81 13.80
C PRO A 238 -19.67 27.51 15.19
N ARG A 239 -18.94 26.40 15.34
CA ARG A 239 -18.42 25.94 16.64
C ARG A 239 -17.04 26.50 16.98
N LEU A 240 -16.24 26.88 15.99
CA LEU A 240 -14.98 27.60 16.19
C LEU A 240 -15.32 29.06 16.49
N LYS A 241 -14.80 29.67 17.57
CA LYS A 241 -15.12 31.08 17.90
C LYS A 241 -13.91 32.00 17.93
N ASN A 242 -12.72 31.43 18.02
CA ASN A 242 -11.46 32.14 18.18
C ASN A 242 -10.27 31.22 17.85
N ALA A 243 -9.05 31.77 17.80
CA ALA A 243 -7.83 30.99 17.55
C ALA A 243 -7.56 29.87 18.56
N ASN A 244 -8.08 29.95 19.80
CA ASN A 244 -7.93 28.87 20.78
C ASN A 244 -8.83 27.66 20.45
N ASP A 245 -10.04 27.89 19.92
CA ASP A 245 -10.89 26.79 19.45
C ASP A 245 -10.28 26.09 18.23
N TYR A 246 -9.73 26.85 17.28
CA TYR A 246 -9.00 26.31 16.13
C TYR A 246 -7.72 25.54 16.56
N PHE A 247 -6.98 26.05 17.55
CA PHE A 247 -5.85 25.32 18.14
C PHE A 247 -6.29 24.00 18.81
N LEU A 248 -7.42 24.00 19.53
CA LEU A 248 -7.96 22.79 20.17
C LEU A 248 -8.41 21.75 19.14
N GLU A 249 -8.93 22.18 18.00
CA GLU A 249 -9.21 21.33 16.84
C GLU A 249 -7.92 20.73 16.27
N LEU A 250 -6.90 21.56 16.00
CA LEU A 250 -5.60 21.10 15.48
C LEU A 250 -4.86 20.16 16.45
N SER A 251 -5.04 20.33 17.75
CA SER A 251 -4.44 19.45 18.78
C SER A 251 -5.24 18.17 19.01
N GLY A 252 -6.38 18.00 18.33
CA GLY A 252 -7.19 16.80 18.38
C GLY A 252 -7.81 16.53 19.75
N ASP A 253 -8.28 17.57 20.47
CA ASP A 253 -8.96 17.38 21.76
C ASP A 253 -10.38 16.80 21.57
N PRO A 254 -10.63 15.54 21.95
CA PRO A 254 -11.88 14.86 21.67
C PRO A 254 -13.03 15.27 22.62
N VAL A 255 -12.75 15.99 23.72
CA VAL A 255 -13.71 16.18 24.82
C VAL A 255 -14.77 17.26 24.54
N LYS A 256 -14.63 18.04 23.46
CA LYS A 256 -15.61 19.10 23.13
C LYS A 256 -16.16 19.11 21.70
N TYR A 257 -15.52 18.44 20.74
CA TYR A 257 -15.78 18.69 19.32
C TYR A 257 -16.15 17.48 18.44
N ASN A 258 -16.35 16.27 18.99
CA ASN A 258 -16.70 15.08 18.18
C ASN A 258 -15.84 14.94 16.90
N SER A 259 -14.59 15.41 16.93
CA SER A 259 -13.63 15.26 15.84
C SER A 259 -12.74 14.09 16.19
N PRO A 260 -12.82 12.97 15.45
CA PRO A 260 -11.95 11.85 15.68
C PRO A 260 -10.55 12.20 15.16
N GLU A 261 -9.67 12.56 16.10
CA GLU A 261 -8.23 12.25 16.07
C GLU A 261 -7.32 13.14 15.19
N GLY A 262 -6.22 13.62 15.80
CA GLY A 262 -5.34 14.67 15.27
C GLY A 262 -4.61 14.35 13.95
N ALA A 263 -4.26 15.41 13.22
CA ALA A 263 -3.51 15.33 11.97
C ALA A 263 -2.07 14.83 12.21
N THR A 264 -1.65 13.82 11.47
CA THR A 264 -0.26 13.30 11.51
C THR A 264 0.54 13.88 10.35
N VAL A 265 1.70 14.47 10.64
CA VAL A 265 2.64 14.89 9.59
C VAL A 265 3.27 13.67 8.96
N ILE A 266 3.15 13.57 7.64
CA ILE A 266 3.71 12.47 6.86
C ILE A 266 5.06 12.90 6.29
N CYS A 267 5.13 14.11 5.75
CA CYS A 267 6.28 14.62 5.03
C CYS A 267 6.42 16.13 5.19
N ILE A 268 7.66 16.60 5.23
CA ILE A 268 8.03 18.02 5.16
C ILE A 268 8.90 18.19 3.92
N GLU A 269 8.35 18.81 2.88
CA GLU A 269 9.02 19.09 1.61
C GLU A 269 9.69 20.47 1.67
N PRO A 270 11.04 20.55 1.71
CA PRO A 270 11.74 21.83 1.74
C PRO A 270 11.57 22.61 0.42
N LEU A 271 11.23 23.89 0.55
CA LEU A 271 11.28 24.88 -0.54
C LEU A 271 12.52 25.77 -0.42
N SER A 272 12.92 26.09 0.81
CA SER A 272 14.16 26.79 1.13
C SER A 272 14.53 26.52 2.60
N ALA A 273 15.64 27.10 3.08
CA ALA A 273 16.06 27.02 4.49
C ALA A 273 14.99 27.47 5.50
N ASN A 274 14.08 28.35 5.04
CA ASN A 274 13.04 28.95 5.88
C ASN A 274 11.63 28.64 5.36
N ARG A 275 11.43 27.83 4.31
CA ARG A 275 10.09 27.61 3.73
C ARG A 275 9.92 26.16 3.35
N ALA A 276 8.77 25.58 3.63
CA ALA A 276 8.47 24.18 3.32
C ALA A 276 6.98 23.97 3.08
N PHE A 277 6.66 22.91 2.33
CA PHE A 277 5.33 22.31 2.38
C PHE A 277 5.29 21.24 3.47
N ILE A 278 4.17 21.19 4.18
CA ILE A 278 3.89 20.20 5.22
C ILE A 278 2.69 19.39 4.76
N HIS A 279 2.85 18.08 4.70
CA HIS A 279 1.82 17.16 4.26
C HIS A 279 1.26 16.40 5.47
N PHE A 280 -0.06 16.49 5.65
CA PHE A 280 -0.77 15.92 6.79
C PHE A 280 -1.80 14.87 6.34
N ILE A 281 -1.95 13.81 7.12
CA ILE A 281 -3.09 12.90 7.02
C ILE A 281 -3.92 12.94 8.30
N TYR A 282 -5.22 13.01 8.12
CA TYR A 282 -6.19 12.83 9.20
C TYR A 282 -6.67 11.38 9.18
N LYS A 283 -6.86 10.79 10.36
CA LYS A 283 -7.13 9.35 10.49
C LYS A 283 -8.40 8.93 9.73
N ASP A 284 -9.46 9.73 9.85
CA ASP A 284 -10.77 9.47 9.23
C ASP A 284 -11.04 10.30 7.97
N TYR A 285 -10.09 11.12 7.54
CA TYR A 285 -10.22 11.85 6.28
C TYR A 285 -9.58 11.06 5.13
N PRO A 286 -10.25 10.97 3.97
CA PRO A 286 -9.71 10.25 2.81
C PRO A 286 -8.58 11.01 2.10
N LYS A 287 -8.47 12.33 2.32
CA LYS A 287 -7.46 13.18 1.65
C LYS A 287 -6.26 13.47 2.55
N VAL A 288 -5.15 13.74 1.89
CA VAL A 288 -3.95 14.33 2.50
C VAL A 288 -4.02 15.83 2.26
N LEU A 289 -3.77 16.64 3.29
CA LEU A 289 -3.70 18.09 3.15
C LEU A 289 -2.24 18.53 2.97
N ARG A 290 -2.03 19.61 2.22
CA ARG A 290 -0.75 20.29 2.06
C ARG A 290 -0.89 21.72 2.55
N MET A 291 0.02 22.13 3.41
CA MET A 291 0.11 23.49 3.90
C MET A 291 1.51 24.04 3.60
N GLU A 292 1.59 25.24 3.06
CA GLU A 292 2.86 25.92 2.94
C GLU A 292 3.17 26.68 4.23
N ALA A 293 4.43 26.68 4.66
CA ALA A 293 4.87 27.35 5.86
C ALA A 293 6.23 28.02 5.67
N GLU A 294 6.41 29.18 6.28
CA GLU A 294 7.60 30.01 6.22
C GLU A 294 8.05 30.40 7.63
N THR A 295 9.35 30.40 7.91
CA THR A 295 9.94 30.92 9.14
C THR A 295 10.49 32.32 8.95
N ILE A 296 10.06 33.23 9.83
CA ILE A 296 10.51 34.62 9.89
C ILE A 296 11.06 34.86 11.29
N GLY A 297 12.39 34.79 11.42
CA GLY A 297 13.05 34.81 12.74
C GLY A 297 12.74 33.54 13.54
N ASN A 298 12.15 33.68 14.73
CA ASN A 298 11.76 32.57 15.60
C ASN A 298 10.30 32.14 15.42
N VAL A 299 9.69 32.57 14.32
CA VAL A 299 8.25 32.57 14.17
C VAL A 299 7.85 31.88 12.87
N LEU A 300 6.79 31.09 12.93
CA LEU A 300 6.20 30.32 11.85
C LEU A 300 5.00 31.08 11.28
N LYS A 301 5.00 31.23 9.97
CA LYS A 301 3.89 31.76 9.19
C LYS A 301 3.35 30.60 8.37
N LEU A 302 2.11 30.21 8.63
CA LEU A 302 1.44 29.22 7.78
C LEU A 302 0.70 29.98 6.68
N HIS A 303 0.71 29.40 5.48
CA HIS A 303 0.03 29.89 4.31
C HIS A 303 -1.19 29.01 4.04
N LYS A 304 -1.84 29.24 2.90
CA LYS A 304 -3.06 28.57 2.45
C LYS A 304 -2.95 27.03 2.52
N GLU A 305 -4.04 26.41 2.95
CA GLU A 305 -4.26 24.96 2.86
C GLU A 305 -4.75 24.58 1.45
N GLU A 306 -4.17 23.51 0.91
CA GLU A 306 -4.54 22.96 -0.39
C GLU A 306 -4.62 21.44 -0.32
N ASP A 307 -5.40 20.84 -1.22
CA ASP A 307 -5.40 19.39 -1.41
C ASP A 307 -3.98 18.95 -1.81
N SER A 308 -3.44 17.96 -1.09
CA SER A 308 -2.13 17.38 -1.41
C SER A 308 -2.23 16.51 -2.66
N PRO A 309 -1.19 16.49 -3.53
CA PRO A 309 -1.13 15.52 -4.63
C PRO A 309 -0.91 14.07 -4.15
N ILE A 310 -0.56 13.87 -2.87
CA ILE A 310 -0.39 12.55 -2.25
C ILE A 310 -1.75 11.92 -1.99
N LYS A 311 -1.94 10.66 -2.39
CA LYS A 311 -3.12 9.89 -2.03
C LYS A 311 -2.83 9.06 -0.78
N LYS A 312 -3.86 8.81 0.04
CA LYS A 312 -3.76 7.91 1.21
C LYS A 312 -3.25 6.53 0.83
N THR A 313 -3.58 6.05 -0.37
CA THR A 313 -3.09 4.78 -0.94
C THR A 313 -1.59 4.77 -1.22
N ASP A 314 -0.95 5.91 -1.41
CA ASP A 314 0.48 5.99 -1.74
C ASP A 314 1.37 5.84 -0.50
N LEU A 315 0.77 5.86 0.69
CA LEU A 315 1.47 5.80 1.98
C LEU A 315 1.77 4.37 2.45
N TYR A 316 1.05 3.39 1.89
CA TYR A 316 1.07 1.99 2.29
C TYR A 316 1.77 1.12 1.25
#